data_AF-A0A7V9S271-F1
#
_entry.id   AF-A0A7V9S271-F1
#
_cell.length_a   1.000
_cell.length_b   1.000
_cell.length_c   1.000
_cell.angle_alpha   90.00
_cell.angle_beta   90.00
_cell.angle_gamma   90.00
#
_symmetry.space_group_name_H-M   'P 1'
#
loop_
_entity.id
_entity.type
_entity.pdbx_description
1 polymer ?
#
loop_
_entity_poly.entity_id
_entity_poly.type
_entity_poly.pdbx_seq_one_letter_code
_entity_poly.pdbx_strand_id
1 'polypeptide(L)'
;MTDDEWRVEVELDEEEHGNALGERMRTTDLDEEARARLGRHAIVTRDGPRLFVYADRETRAREAERLIRELVAADGVDARVALTRWHPIEEAWKDASLPLPVDADERDAERARRDAAESAEAEREGEFDWHVRLELPGRGEAVELEHRLEAEGVPVSRRWRYLLAGALTEERAEALAQRLRADAPAGTEVSVEVNPSDLPSPLFVFLGARG
;
A
#
# COMPACT_ATOMS: atom_id res chain seq x y z
N MET A 1 -10.95 -19.38 -0.53
CA MET A 1 -11.90 -18.63 0.31
C MET A 1 -11.05 -17.61 1.02
N THR A 2 -11.14 -16.35 0.61
CA THR A 2 -10.51 -15.22 1.29
C THR A 2 -11.09 -15.21 2.70
N ASP A 3 -10.27 -15.45 3.72
CA ASP A 3 -10.68 -15.11 5.09
C ASP A 3 -10.90 -13.60 5.07
N ASP A 4 -12.13 -13.15 5.32
CA ASP A 4 -12.39 -11.72 5.49
C ASP A 4 -11.53 -11.26 6.67
N GLU A 5 -10.53 -10.41 6.41
CA GLU A 5 -9.68 -9.88 7.47
C GLU A 5 -10.33 -8.65 8.07
N TRP A 6 -10.48 -8.65 9.39
CA TRP A 6 -11.13 -7.57 10.12
C TRP A 6 -10.17 -6.93 11.10
N ARG A 7 -10.27 -5.61 11.24
CA ARG A 7 -9.43 -4.84 12.13
C ARG A 7 -10.21 -3.72 12.78
N VAL A 8 -10.13 -3.61 14.10
CA VAL A 8 -10.49 -2.39 14.80
C VAL A 8 -9.28 -1.49 14.86
N GLU A 9 -9.43 -0.26 14.42
CA GLU A 9 -8.43 0.79 14.51
C GLU A 9 -8.84 1.77 15.60
N VAL A 10 -7.90 2.07 16.48
CA VAL A 10 -8.05 3.09 17.51
C VAL A 10 -6.96 4.12 17.28
N GLU A 11 -7.36 5.36 17.06
CA GLU A 11 -6.46 6.50 16.98
C GLU A 11 -6.70 7.36 18.21
N LEU A 12 -5.69 7.45 19.06
CA LEU A 12 -5.70 8.27 20.27
C LEU A 12 -5.42 9.72 19.87
N ASP A 13 -6.23 10.68 20.34
CA ASP A 13 -5.98 12.09 20.05
C ASP A 13 -4.75 12.57 20.83
N GLU A 14 -3.82 13.27 20.17
CA GLU A 14 -2.49 13.61 20.75
C GLU A 14 -2.37 15.03 21.37
N GLU A 15 -3.39 15.90 21.37
CA GLU A 15 -3.13 17.33 21.62
C GLU A 15 -3.69 17.99 22.90
N GLU A 16 -2.75 18.70 23.53
CA GLU A 16 -2.82 19.69 24.60
C GLU A 16 -3.20 19.19 26.00
N HIS A 17 -2.40 19.60 27.00
CA HIS A 17 -2.54 19.36 28.46
C HIS A 17 -1.68 18.24 29.07
N GLY A 18 -0.37 18.49 29.10
CA GLY A 18 0.32 18.61 30.40
C GLY A 18 0.91 17.36 31.06
N ASN A 19 0.65 16.12 30.64
CA ASN A 19 1.36 14.94 31.19
C ASN A 19 1.44 13.75 30.22
N ALA A 20 2.28 13.87 29.18
CA ALA A 20 2.56 12.80 28.20
C ALA A 20 2.98 11.45 28.82
N LEU A 21 3.45 11.39 30.08
CA LEU A 21 3.73 10.12 30.77
C LEU A 21 2.47 9.45 31.31
N GLY A 22 1.57 10.21 31.96
CA GLY A 22 0.35 9.65 32.54
C GLY A 22 -0.63 9.15 31.47
N GLU A 23 -0.68 9.87 30.36
CA GLU A 23 -1.44 9.46 29.19
C GLU A 23 -0.86 8.21 28.53
N ARG A 24 0.47 8.13 28.37
CA ARG A 24 1.15 6.90 27.92
C ARG A 24 0.88 5.72 28.86
N MET A 25 0.83 5.92 30.18
CA MET A 25 0.52 4.86 31.12
C MET A 25 -0.92 4.36 30.97
N ARG A 26 -1.93 5.26 30.94
CA ARG A 26 -3.33 4.86 30.69
C ARG A 26 -3.52 4.19 29.34
N THR A 27 -2.76 4.67 28.36
CA THR A 27 -2.71 4.10 27.02
C THR A 27 -2.12 2.69 27.04
N THR A 28 -1.03 2.45 27.77
CA THR A 28 -0.46 1.11 28.01
C THR A 28 -1.45 0.18 28.72
N ASP A 29 -2.14 0.70 29.74
CA ASP A 29 -3.16 -0.04 30.46
C ASP A 29 -4.31 -0.47 29.52
N LEU A 30 -4.71 0.40 28.58
CA LEU A 30 -5.72 0.10 27.57
C LEU A 30 -5.33 -1.09 26.67
N ASP A 31 -4.08 -1.18 26.19
CA ASP A 31 -3.66 -2.34 25.38
C ASP A 31 -3.51 -3.61 26.18
N GLU A 32 -2.99 -3.56 27.41
CA GLU A 32 -2.92 -4.73 28.28
C GLU A 32 -4.31 -5.24 28.63
N GLU A 33 -5.25 -4.35 28.98
CA GLU A 33 -6.64 -4.68 29.30
C GLU A 33 -7.39 -5.21 28.08
N ALA A 34 -7.21 -4.59 26.91
CA ALA A 34 -7.77 -5.10 25.65
C ALA A 34 -7.25 -6.51 25.35
N ARG A 35 -5.94 -6.75 25.52
CA ARG A 35 -5.33 -8.07 25.31
C ARG A 35 -5.85 -9.09 26.32
N ALA A 36 -6.03 -8.69 27.58
CA ALA A 36 -6.55 -9.54 28.65
C ALA A 36 -8.02 -9.94 28.39
N ARG A 37 -8.87 -8.99 27.98
CA ARG A 37 -10.30 -9.24 27.73
C ARG A 37 -10.58 -10.01 26.45
N LEU A 38 -9.85 -9.71 25.38
CA LEU A 38 -10.05 -10.36 24.06
C LEU A 38 -9.37 -11.74 24.00
N GLY A 39 -8.34 -11.97 24.81
CA GLY A 39 -7.63 -13.24 24.91
C GLY A 39 -7.07 -13.71 23.56
N ARG A 40 -7.14 -15.02 23.30
CA ARG A 40 -6.61 -15.65 22.07
C ARG A 40 -7.43 -15.39 20.80
N HIS A 41 -8.53 -14.65 20.90
CA HIS A 41 -9.50 -14.45 19.81
C HIS A 41 -9.22 -13.22 18.97
N ALA A 42 -8.28 -12.38 19.40
CA ALA A 42 -7.83 -11.22 18.65
C ALA A 42 -6.32 -11.02 18.83
N ILE A 43 -5.67 -10.43 17.83
CA ILE A 43 -4.27 -10.01 17.92
C ILE A 43 -4.26 -8.50 18.09
N VAL A 44 -3.71 -8.03 19.21
CA VAL A 44 -3.58 -6.60 19.50
C VAL A 44 -2.15 -6.17 19.16
N THR A 45 -2.00 -5.15 18.33
CA THR A 45 -0.72 -4.51 18.01
C THR A 45 -0.81 -3.01 18.23
N ARG A 46 0.31 -2.39 18.57
CA ARG A 46 0.41 -0.95 18.85
C ARG A 46 1.49 -0.33 17.98
N ASP A 47 1.19 0.84 17.43
CA ASP A 47 2.10 1.68 16.67
C ASP A 47 1.89 3.15 17.06
N GLY A 48 2.75 3.67 17.94
CA GLY A 48 2.61 5.03 18.49
C GLY A 48 1.22 5.28 19.13
N PRO A 49 0.48 6.31 18.69
CA PRO A 49 -0.87 6.62 19.17
C PRO A 49 -1.95 5.68 18.59
N ARG A 50 -1.59 4.73 17.73
CA ARG A 50 -2.52 3.82 17.08
C ARG A 50 -2.50 2.45 17.73
N LEU A 51 -3.68 1.91 17.98
CA LEU A 51 -3.89 0.53 18.42
C LEU A 51 -4.70 -0.20 17.35
N PHE A 52 -4.24 -1.39 16.97
CA PHE A 52 -4.90 -2.23 16.01
C PHE A 52 -5.30 -3.55 16.66
N VAL A 53 -6.54 -3.97 16.44
CA VAL A 53 -7.07 -5.23 16.94
C VAL A 53 -7.59 -6.05 15.79
N TYR A 54 -6.86 -7.10 15.45
CA TYR A 54 -7.17 -8.01 14.35
C TYR A 54 -8.07 -9.14 14.81
N ALA A 55 -9.08 -9.45 13.99
CA ALA A 55 -9.99 -10.56 14.20
C ALA A 55 -10.21 -11.35 12.90
N ASP A 56 -10.45 -12.65 13.05
CA ASP A 56 -10.69 -13.58 11.95
C ASP A 56 -12.13 -13.54 11.40
N ARG A 57 -13.04 -12.82 12.06
CA ARG A 57 -14.46 -12.72 11.69
C ARG A 57 -15.08 -11.40 12.14
N GLU A 58 -16.08 -10.94 11.38
CA GLU A 58 -16.84 -9.71 11.67
C GLU A 58 -17.43 -9.72 13.09
N THR A 59 -18.03 -10.83 13.50
CA THR A 59 -18.70 -10.92 14.81
C THR A 59 -17.74 -10.67 15.96
N ARG A 60 -16.51 -11.19 15.86
CA ARG A 60 -15.44 -10.96 16.84
C ARG A 60 -14.87 -9.54 16.72
N ALA A 61 -14.73 -9.02 15.51
CA ALA A 61 -14.30 -7.64 15.31
C ALA A 61 -15.28 -6.62 15.92
N ARG A 62 -16.59 -6.85 15.75
CA ARG A 62 -17.65 -6.04 16.38
C ARG A 62 -17.68 -6.18 17.90
N GLU A 63 -17.37 -7.37 18.43
CA GLU A 63 -17.21 -7.57 19.87
C GLU A 63 -16.01 -6.81 20.41
N ALA A 64 -14.87 -6.88 19.72
CA ALA A 64 -13.67 -6.12 20.05
C ALA A 64 -13.92 -4.61 19.99
N GLU A 65 -14.59 -4.12 18.94
CA GLU A 65 -14.95 -2.71 18.80
C GLU A 65 -15.77 -2.22 20.00
N ARG A 66 -16.79 -2.99 20.42
CA ARG A 66 -17.61 -2.64 21.60
C ARG A 66 -16.76 -2.59 22.86
N LEU A 67 -15.96 -3.62 23.12
CA LEU A 67 -15.10 -3.68 24.31
C LEU A 67 -14.11 -2.52 24.36
N ILE A 68 -13.49 -2.18 23.23
CA ILE A 68 -12.55 -1.06 23.13
C ILE A 68 -13.26 0.27 23.40
N ARG A 69 -14.44 0.51 22.81
CA ARG A 69 -15.23 1.72 23.07
C ARG A 69 -15.59 1.84 24.55
N GLU A 70 -15.94 0.73 25.20
CA GLU A 70 -16.22 0.70 26.64
C GLU A 70 -14.97 1.03 27.48
N LEU A 71 -13.79 0.49 27.11
CA LEU A 71 -12.54 0.79 27.81
C LEU A 71 -12.12 2.26 27.65
N VAL A 72 -12.14 2.77 26.41
CA VAL A 72 -11.84 4.18 26.10
C VAL A 72 -12.74 5.12 26.93
N ALA A 73 -14.04 4.81 27.01
CA ALA A 73 -14.98 5.59 27.81
C ALA A 73 -14.75 5.46 29.33
N ALA A 74 -14.40 4.27 29.82
CA ALA A 74 -14.15 4.02 31.24
C ALA A 74 -12.89 4.73 31.75
N ASP A 75 -11.86 4.79 30.90
CA ASP A 75 -10.55 5.38 31.24
C ASP A 75 -10.48 6.90 30.95
N GLY A 76 -11.55 7.44 30.34
CA GLY A 76 -11.68 8.85 29.97
C GLY A 76 -10.63 9.26 28.94
N VAL A 77 -10.35 8.37 27.99
CA VAL A 77 -9.40 8.59 26.90
C VAL A 77 -10.16 9.13 25.70
N ASP A 78 -9.67 10.18 25.07
CA ASP A 78 -10.22 10.67 23.80
C ASP A 78 -9.61 9.88 22.64
N ALA A 79 -10.44 9.08 21.97
CA ALA A 79 -9.99 8.21 20.89
C ALA A 79 -11.06 8.03 19.80
N ARG A 80 -10.61 8.00 18.55
CA ARG A 80 -11.41 7.56 17.40
C ARG A 80 -11.29 6.05 17.25
N VAL A 81 -12.40 5.36 17.44
CA VAL A 81 -12.51 3.91 17.20
C VAL A 81 -13.26 3.66 15.89
N ALA A 82 -12.66 2.88 14.97
CA ALA A 82 -13.26 2.52 13.69
C ALA A 82 -13.12 1.01 13.44
N LEU A 83 -14.19 0.39 12.93
CA LEU A 83 -14.16 -0.99 12.44
C LEU A 83 -13.86 -0.98 10.94
N THR A 84 -12.79 -1.67 10.55
CA THR A 84 -12.34 -1.79 9.16
C THR A 84 -12.29 -3.25 8.72
N ARG A 85 -12.39 -3.46 7.42
CA ARG A 85 -12.25 -4.73 6.73
C ARG A 85 -11.24 -4.57 5.59
N TRP A 86 -10.42 -5.59 5.37
CA TRP A 86 -9.59 -5.67 4.18
C TRP A 86 -10.46 -5.68 2.92
N HIS A 87 -10.19 -4.76 2.00
CA HIS A 87 -10.83 -4.71 0.71
C HIS A 87 -10.00 -5.51 -0.30
N PRO A 88 -10.47 -6.65 -0.84
CA PRO A 88 -9.63 -7.55 -1.61
C PRO A 88 -9.27 -7.04 -3.02
N ILE A 89 -10.04 -6.09 -3.56
CA ILE A 89 -9.76 -5.48 -4.88
C ILE A 89 -8.92 -4.24 -4.74
N GLU A 90 -9.30 -3.29 -3.88
CA GLU A 90 -8.45 -2.14 -3.55
C GLU A 90 -7.19 -2.47 -2.73
N GLU A 91 -7.07 -3.71 -2.21
CA GLU A 91 -5.97 -4.16 -1.33
C GLU A 91 -5.63 -3.16 -0.23
N ALA A 92 -6.67 -2.67 0.44
CA ALA A 92 -6.57 -1.64 1.46
C ALA A 92 -7.57 -1.88 2.60
N TRP A 93 -7.24 -1.42 3.80
CA TRP A 93 -8.17 -1.38 4.91
C TRP A 93 -9.22 -0.28 4.67
N LYS A 94 -10.49 -0.66 4.70
CA LYS A 94 -11.62 0.24 4.44
C LYS A 94 -12.65 0.11 5.55
N ASP A 95 -13.46 1.16 5.72
CA ASP A 95 -14.57 1.12 6.67
C ASP A 95 -15.48 -0.10 6.39
N ALA A 96 -15.78 -0.86 7.44
CA ALA A 96 -16.56 -2.08 7.35
C ALA A 96 -18.00 -1.88 6.83
N SER A 97 -18.53 -0.66 6.92
CA SER A 97 -19.84 -0.30 6.37
C SER A 97 -19.86 -0.19 4.85
N LEU A 98 -18.70 -0.09 4.20
CA LEU A 98 -18.62 -0.06 2.75
C LEU A 98 -18.95 -1.47 2.20
N PRO A 99 -19.93 -1.60 1.30
CA PRO A 99 -20.27 -2.88 0.71
C PRO A 99 -19.11 -3.37 -0.19
N LEU A 100 -18.84 -4.68 -0.17
CA LEU A 100 -18.01 -5.28 -1.21
C LEU A 100 -18.83 -5.45 -2.49
N PRO A 101 -18.18 -5.40 -3.66
CA PRO A 101 -18.82 -5.74 -4.93
C PRO A 101 -19.35 -7.18 -4.90
N VAL A 102 -20.64 -7.33 -5.23
CA VAL A 102 -21.36 -8.60 -5.08
C VAL A 102 -21.28 -9.47 -6.35
N ASP A 103 -21.18 -8.85 -7.52
CA ASP A 103 -21.14 -9.53 -8.81
C ASP A 103 -19.85 -9.27 -9.59
N ALA A 104 -19.70 -9.94 -10.74
CA ALA A 104 -18.47 -9.86 -11.53
C ALA A 104 -18.29 -8.48 -12.17
N ASP A 105 -19.38 -7.86 -12.63
CA ASP A 105 -19.33 -6.57 -13.32
C ASP A 105 -18.91 -5.46 -12.34
N GLU A 106 -19.41 -5.48 -11.11
CA GLU A 106 -18.98 -4.56 -10.04
C GLU A 106 -17.50 -4.76 -9.69
N ARG A 107 -17.03 -6.01 -9.60
CA ARG A 107 -15.62 -6.32 -9.33
C ARG A 107 -14.70 -5.82 -10.44
N ASP A 108 -15.09 -6.01 -11.70
CA ASP A 108 -14.31 -5.57 -12.86
C ASP A 108 -14.28 -4.04 -12.95
N ALA A 109 -15.41 -3.37 -12.70
CA ALA A 109 -15.49 -1.92 -12.67
C ALA A 109 -14.64 -1.31 -11.54
N GLU A 110 -14.56 -1.97 -10.38
CA GLU A 110 -13.72 -1.52 -9.29
C GLU A 110 -12.23 -1.75 -9.56
N ARG A 111 -11.85 -2.90 -10.12
CA ARG A 111 -10.47 -3.15 -10.56
C ARG A 111 -10.02 -2.10 -11.57
N ALA A 112 -10.83 -1.82 -12.58
CA ALA A 112 -10.52 -0.79 -13.56
C ALA A 112 -10.35 0.60 -12.94
N ARG A 113 -11.12 0.93 -11.88
CA ARG A 113 -10.95 2.19 -11.14
C ARG A 113 -9.65 2.22 -10.34
N ARG A 114 -9.29 1.14 -9.66
CA ARG A 114 -8.00 1.01 -8.96
C ARG A 114 -6.85 1.16 -9.95
N ASP A 115 -6.84 0.37 -11.02
CA ASP A 115 -5.78 0.38 -12.02
C ASP A 115 -5.58 1.78 -12.61
N ALA A 116 -6.66 2.52 -12.84
CA ALA A 116 -6.61 3.90 -13.32
C ALA A 116 -6.05 4.88 -12.28
N ALA A 117 -6.39 4.72 -11.00
CA ALA A 117 -5.88 5.55 -9.91
C ALA A 117 -4.38 5.32 -9.68
N GLU A 118 -3.96 4.06 -9.64
CA GLU A 118 -2.56 3.63 -9.54
C GLU A 118 -1.75 4.13 -10.73
N SER A 119 -2.30 4.02 -11.95
CA SER A 119 -1.70 4.63 -13.14
C SER A 119 -1.43 6.13 -12.97
N ALA A 120 -2.44 6.87 -12.50
CA ALA A 120 -2.34 8.31 -12.33
C ALA A 120 -1.40 8.73 -11.17
N GLU A 121 -1.20 7.88 -10.18
CA GLU A 121 -0.24 8.10 -9.09
C GLU A 121 1.19 7.87 -9.55
N ALA A 122 1.46 6.72 -10.15
CA ALA A 122 2.76 6.40 -10.75
C ALA A 122 3.20 7.45 -11.79
N GLU A 123 2.28 7.95 -12.63
CA GLU A 123 2.56 9.06 -13.56
C GLU A 123 2.94 10.36 -12.85
N ARG A 124 2.36 10.66 -11.67
CA ARG A 124 2.68 11.86 -10.88
C ARG A 124 4.00 11.72 -10.13
N GLU A 125 4.26 10.55 -9.56
CA GLU A 125 5.37 10.32 -8.63
C GLU A 125 6.62 9.79 -9.33
N GLY A 126 6.47 9.27 -10.55
CA GLY A 126 7.55 8.70 -11.33
C GLY A 126 7.95 7.29 -10.88
N GLU A 127 7.15 6.64 -10.04
CA GLU A 127 7.38 5.30 -9.52
C GLU A 127 6.64 4.27 -10.39
N PHE A 128 7.41 3.37 -11.03
CA PHE A 128 6.88 2.35 -11.93
C PHE A 128 7.49 0.99 -11.61
N ASP A 129 6.67 -0.05 -11.61
CA ASP A 129 7.09 -1.43 -11.31
C ASP A 129 7.95 -2.03 -12.43
N TRP A 130 7.78 -1.54 -13.65
CA TRP A 130 8.53 -1.97 -14.82
C TRP A 130 9.26 -0.80 -15.47
N HIS A 131 10.47 -1.08 -15.97
CA HIS A 131 11.24 -0.15 -16.75
C HIS A 131 11.64 -0.78 -18.08
N VAL A 132 11.53 -0.01 -19.16
CA VAL A 132 12.29 -0.27 -20.38
C VAL A 132 13.64 0.41 -20.25
N ARG A 133 14.69 -0.39 -20.13
CA ARG A 133 16.06 0.10 -20.10
C ARG A 133 16.61 0.18 -21.52
N LEU A 134 17.15 1.34 -21.85
CA LEU A 134 17.84 1.60 -23.10
C LEU A 134 19.30 1.92 -22.83
N GLU A 135 20.19 1.21 -23.50
CA GLU A 135 21.62 1.51 -23.53
C GLU A 135 21.96 2.09 -24.90
N LEU A 136 22.18 3.40 -24.95
CA LEU A 136 22.44 4.10 -26.20
C LEU A 136 23.95 4.13 -26.54
N PRO A 137 24.31 4.31 -27.83
CA PRO A 137 25.71 4.40 -28.25
C PRO A 137 26.49 5.52 -27.55
N GLY A 138 25.81 6.62 -27.22
CA GLY A 138 26.40 7.80 -26.63
C GLY A 138 25.42 8.67 -25.84
N ARG A 139 25.98 9.68 -25.18
CA ARG A 139 25.22 10.63 -24.37
C ARG A 139 24.33 11.54 -25.22
N GLY A 140 24.77 11.91 -26.42
CA GLY A 140 24.02 12.82 -27.28
C GLY A 140 22.69 12.21 -27.70
N GLU A 141 22.78 10.96 -28.18
CA GLU A 141 21.64 10.13 -28.55
C GLU A 141 20.68 9.94 -27.37
N ALA A 142 21.22 9.74 -26.16
CA ALA A 142 20.40 9.58 -24.95
C ALA A 142 19.62 10.85 -24.60
N VAL A 143 20.21 12.04 -24.78
CA VAL A 143 19.53 13.32 -24.54
C VAL A 143 18.44 13.58 -25.58
N GLU A 144 18.71 13.29 -26.85
CA GLU A 144 17.73 13.46 -27.92
C GLU A 144 16.53 12.53 -27.73
N LEU A 145 16.78 11.27 -27.35
CA LEU A 145 15.73 10.31 -27.10
C LEU A 145 14.94 10.63 -25.82
N GLU A 146 15.59 11.10 -24.76
CA GLU A 146 14.93 11.59 -23.53
C GLU A 146 13.92 12.70 -23.86
N HIS A 147 14.35 13.78 -24.50
CA HIS A 147 13.45 14.90 -24.83
C HIS A 147 12.27 14.49 -25.72
N ARG A 148 12.48 13.53 -26.64
CA ARG A 148 11.41 13.01 -27.49
C ARG A 148 10.38 12.24 -26.66
N LEU A 149 10.85 11.37 -25.76
CA LEU A 149 9.98 10.59 -24.88
C LEU A 149 9.22 11.48 -23.90
N GLU A 150 9.87 12.49 -23.32
CA GLU A 150 9.20 13.49 -22.47
C GLU A 150 8.11 14.25 -23.24
N ALA A 151 8.38 14.66 -24.49
CA ALA A 151 7.39 15.34 -25.33
C ALA A 151 6.19 14.45 -25.70
N GLU A 152 6.38 13.13 -25.71
CA GLU A 152 5.33 12.13 -25.90
C GLU A 152 4.60 11.77 -24.58
N GLY A 153 5.02 12.34 -23.45
CA GLY A 153 4.47 12.04 -22.13
C GLY A 153 4.94 10.70 -21.55
N VAL A 154 6.01 10.12 -22.10
CA VAL A 154 6.61 8.89 -21.57
C VAL A 154 7.49 9.27 -20.36
N PRO A 155 7.20 8.72 -19.16
CA PRO A 155 8.01 8.97 -17.99
C PRO A 155 9.38 8.32 -18.18
N VAL A 156 10.44 9.13 -18.25
CA VAL A 156 11.80 8.68 -18.55
C VAL A 156 12.80 9.33 -17.62
N SER A 157 13.81 8.58 -17.19
CA SER A 157 14.97 9.11 -16.48
C SER A 157 16.26 8.73 -17.20
N ARG A 158 17.20 9.68 -17.32
CA ARG A 158 18.51 9.44 -17.93
C ARG A 158 19.62 9.35 -16.89
N ARG A 159 20.46 8.32 -17.04
CA ARG A 159 21.78 8.24 -16.40
C ARG A 159 22.85 8.06 -17.47
N TRP A 160 23.52 9.15 -17.82
CA TRP A 160 24.55 9.19 -18.86
C TRP A 160 24.07 8.69 -20.24
N ARG A 161 24.45 7.48 -20.68
CA ARG A 161 24.00 6.85 -21.93
C ARG A 161 22.81 5.89 -21.75
N TYR A 162 22.31 5.78 -20.52
CA TYR A 162 21.21 4.89 -20.17
C TYR A 162 19.93 5.69 -19.99
N LEU A 163 18.83 5.18 -20.54
CA LEU A 163 17.47 5.65 -20.23
C LEU A 163 16.68 4.55 -19.53
N LEU A 164 15.85 4.93 -18.58
CA LEU A 164 14.85 4.09 -17.96
C LEU A 164 13.48 4.72 -18.21
N ALA A 165 12.67 4.08 -19.04
CA ALA A 165 11.30 4.51 -19.31
C ALA A 165 10.33 3.68 -18.46
N GLY A 166 9.54 4.35 -17.62
CA GLY A 166 8.56 3.76 -16.71
C GLY A 166 7.37 3.13 -17.42
N ALA A 167 6.94 1.98 -16.92
CA ALA A 167 5.73 1.29 -17.34
C ALA A 167 5.06 0.60 -16.14
N LEU A 168 3.73 0.67 -16.09
CA LEU A 168 2.93 0.13 -14.98
C LEU A 168 2.78 -1.38 -15.01
N THR A 169 2.89 -1.98 -16.19
CA THR A 169 2.73 -3.42 -16.37
C THR A 169 3.80 -3.96 -17.31
N GLU A 170 4.11 -5.25 -17.18
CA GLU A 170 5.01 -5.95 -18.09
C GLU A 170 4.56 -5.81 -19.54
N GLU A 171 3.27 -6.00 -19.83
CA GLU A 171 2.70 -5.88 -21.18
C GLU A 171 2.93 -4.47 -21.77
N ARG A 172 2.71 -3.42 -20.98
CA ARG A 172 2.98 -2.04 -21.41
C ARG A 172 4.47 -1.81 -21.63
N ALA A 173 5.32 -2.37 -20.77
CA ALA A 173 6.78 -2.31 -20.92
C ALA A 173 7.24 -3.03 -22.19
N GLU A 174 6.68 -4.20 -22.51
CA GLU A 174 6.98 -4.95 -23.72
C GLU A 174 6.54 -4.20 -24.98
N ALA A 175 5.33 -3.65 -24.99
CA ALA A 175 4.83 -2.84 -26.10
C ALA A 175 5.71 -1.59 -26.31
N LEU A 176 6.09 -0.91 -25.24
CA LEU A 176 7.01 0.22 -25.28
C LEU A 176 8.39 -0.20 -25.78
N ALA A 177 8.94 -1.33 -25.32
CA ALA A 177 10.22 -1.86 -25.77
C ALA A 177 10.20 -2.25 -27.24
N GLN A 178 9.12 -2.86 -27.75
CA GLN A 178 8.97 -3.18 -29.16
C GLN A 178 8.98 -1.91 -30.03
N ARG A 179 8.23 -0.88 -29.62
CA ARG A 179 8.23 0.42 -30.29
C ARG A 179 9.62 1.06 -30.28
N LEU A 180 10.25 1.11 -29.11
CA LEU A 180 11.58 1.69 -28.95
C LEU A 180 12.66 0.95 -29.74
N ARG A 181 12.58 -0.37 -29.88
CA ARG A 181 13.48 -1.14 -30.76
C ARG A 181 13.38 -0.74 -32.22
N ALA A 182 12.19 -0.32 -32.69
CA ALA A 182 11.99 0.14 -34.05
C ALA A 182 12.53 1.57 -34.28
N ASP A 183 12.40 2.44 -33.28
CA ASP A 183 12.62 3.88 -33.41
C ASP A 183 13.92 4.40 -32.76
N ALA A 184 14.66 3.54 -32.05
CA ALA A 184 15.90 3.91 -31.37
C ALA A 184 17.09 4.01 -32.34
N PRO A 185 18.10 4.84 -32.01
CA PRO A 185 19.34 4.92 -32.78
C PRO A 185 20.02 3.55 -32.95
N ALA A 186 20.68 3.35 -34.09
CA ALA A 186 21.41 2.11 -34.36
C ALA A 186 22.46 1.83 -33.27
N GLY A 187 22.50 0.57 -32.79
CA GLY A 187 23.36 0.17 -31.69
C GLY A 187 22.79 0.42 -30.29
N THR A 188 21.51 0.80 -30.19
CA THR A 188 20.80 0.84 -28.90
C THR A 188 20.38 -0.56 -28.48
N GLU A 189 20.73 -0.97 -27.26
CA GLU A 189 20.21 -2.19 -26.64
C GLU A 189 18.97 -1.86 -25.80
N VAL A 190 17.93 -2.69 -25.89
CA VAL A 190 16.64 -2.46 -25.24
C VAL A 190 16.18 -3.70 -24.47
N SER A 191 16.11 -3.59 -23.15
CA SER A 191 15.63 -4.63 -22.23
C SER A 191 14.44 -4.15 -21.40
N VAL A 192 13.59 -5.09 -20.98
CA VAL A 192 12.54 -4.86 -19.99
C VAL A 192 13.07 -5.38 -18.65
N GLU A 193 13.01 -4.56 -17.62
CA GLU A 193 13.51 -4.86 -16.27
C GLU A 193 12.41 -4.54 -15.25
N VAL A 194 12.28 -5.36 -14.21
CA VAL A 194 11.49 -5.03 -13.02
C VAL A 194 12.23 -3.96 -12.23
N ASN A 195 11.52 -2.95 -11.75
CA ASN A 195 12.08 -1.96 -10.83
C ASN A 195 12.30 -2.60 -9.45
N PRO A 196 13.55 -2.77 -8.99
CA PRO A 196 13.82 -3.42 -7.71
C PRO A 196 13.42 -2.57 -6.50
N SER A 197 13.12 -1.27 -6.69
CA SER A 197 12.61 -0.39 -5.63
C SER A 197 11.23 -0.82 -5.11
N ASP A 198 10.48 -1.57 -5.91
CA ASP A 198 9.14 -2.09 -5.59
C ASP A 198 9.17 -3.55 -5.09
N LEU A 199 10.37 -4.15 -4.98
CA LEU A 199 10.50 -5.37 -4.20
C LEU A 199 10.35 -5.01 -2.72
N PRO A 200 9.40 -5.60 -1.97
CA PRO A 200 9.37 -5.44 -0.53
C PRO A 200 10.76 -5.85 -0.02
N SER A 201 11.45 -4.91 0.62
CA SER A 201 12.69 -5.20 1.32
C SER A 201 12.47 -6.46 2.15
N PRO A 202 13.30 -7.51 2.02
CA PRO A 202 13.03 -8.85 2.59
C PRO A 202 13.07 -8.91 4.13
N LEU A 203 12.92 -7.78 4.83
CA LEU A 203 12.95 -7.69 6.28
C LEU A 203 11.62 -8.03 6.97
N PHE A 204 10.52 -8.25 6.24
CA PHE A 204 9.26 -8.73 6.82
C PHE A 204 8.77 -10.04 6.19
N VAL A 205 9.62 -11.08 6.25
CA VAL A 205 9.10 -12.46 6.22
C VAL A 205 8.56 -12.77 7.61
N PHE A 206 7.23 -12.83 7.71
CA PHE A 206 6.47 -13.36 8.82
C PHE A 206 7.10 -14.67 9.32
N LEU A 207 7.59 -14.68 10.57
CA LEU A 207 7.94 -15.89 11.32
C LEU A 207 6.67 -16.68 11.59
N GLY A 208 6.23 -17.43 10.58
CA GLY A 208 5.04 -18.28 10.62
C GLY A 208 5.34 -19.64 10.01
N ALA A 209 6.23 -20.42 10.62
CA ALA A 209 6.45 -21.82 10.27
C ALA A 209 6.62 -22.70 11.52
N ARG A 210 5.47 -23.25 11.93
CA ARG A 210 5.17 -24.61 12.43
C ARG A 210 6.21 -25.34 13.30
N GLY A 211 5.71 -25.92 14.40
CA GLY A 211 6.31 -27.03 15.11
C GLY A 211 5.76 -27.19 16.51
#